data_AF-A0A971JYG8-F1
#
_entry.id   AF-A0A971JYG8-F1
#
_cell.length_a   1.000
_cell.length_b   1.000
_cell.length_c   1.000
_cell.angle_alpha   90.00
_cell.angle_beta   90.00
_cell.angle_gamma   90.00
#
_symmetry.space_group_name_H-M   'P 1'
#
loop_
_entity.id
_entity.type
_entity.pdbx_description
1 polymer ?
#
loop_
_entity_poly.entity_id
_entity_poly.type
_entity_poly.pdbx_seq_one_letter_code
_entity_poly.pdbx_strand_id
1 'polypeptide(L)'
;MRAMLRRELRAYFLTPLGYVIIAVMYFFTAYYFFTYNVYGNTTDTSTLFAMLFSVAMFLVPVLTMRLLSEERRAKTEQTLLTAPISRLGIVLSKYAAALLIYLLSISGTLVMAAVLEVYSQPDWPMVIGNFIGLFLLGAALIAICLLISAFTESQVMAAVGGFGVSLFLTLMDALTYVVQSPLLRVFFVQISFNDRYHGFTLGIVDAASVCFFLSISGLFLALTVVALERRRWS
;
A
#
# COMPACT_ATOMS: atom_id res chain seq x y z
N MET A 1 1.24 -5.63 -22.53
CA MET A 1 0.95 -5.49 -21.08
C MET A 1 0.99 -6.81 -20.31
N ARG A 2 0.19 -7.84 -20.66
CA ARG A 2 0.18 -9.13 -19.93
C ARG A 2 1.55 -9.80 -19.81
N ALA A 3 2.36 -9.81 -20.88
CA ALA A 3 3.70 -10.38 -20.86
C ALA A 3 4.65 -9.66 -19.88
N MET A 4 4.54 -8.34 -19.80
CA MET A 4 5.35 -7.52 -18.87
C MET A 4 4.93 -7.74 -17.43
N LEU A 5 3.62 -7.74 -17.15
CA LEU A 5 3.09 -8.06 -15.82
C LEU A 5 3.53 -9.45 -15.35
N ARG A 6 3.54 -10.45 -16.23
CA ARG A 6 4.03 -11.80 -15.91
C ARG A 6 5.53 -11.81 -15.59
N ARG A 7 6.33 -11.00 -16.29
CA ARG A 7 7.76 -10.82 -16.01
C ARG A 7 7.97 -10.18 -14.63
N GLU A 8 7.25 -9.11 -14.31
CA GLU A 8 7.35 -8.42 -13.03
C GLU A 8 6.93 -9.31 -11.86
N LEU A 9 5.80 -10.01 -11.97
CA LEU A 9 5.37 -10.98 -10.96
C LEU A 9 6.42 -12.09 -10.76
N ARG A 10 6.99 -12.62 -11.84
CA ARG A 10 8.07 -13.61 -11.73
C ARG A 10 9.28 -13.05 -11.01
N ALA A 11 9.67 -11.80 -11.25
CA ALA A 11 10.82 -11.18 -10.56
C ALA A 11 10.65 -11.18 -9.04
N TYR A 12 9.43 -10.97 -8.55
CA TYR A 12 9.12 -11.01 -7.12
C TYR A 12 9.16 -12.42 -6.49
N PHE A 13 8.86 -13.47 -7.26
CA PHE A 13 8.91 -14.87 -6.79
C PHE A 13 10.24 -15.58 -7.10
N LEU A 14 11.03 -15.05 -8.03
CA LEU A 14 12.40 -15.50 -8.29
C LEU A 14 13.38 -14.94 -7.25
N THR A 15 13.06 -13.79 -6.67
CA THR A 15 13.76 -13.24 -5.51
C THR A 15 13.03 -13.63 -4.21
N PRO A 16 13.73 -13.78 -3.07
CA PRO A 16 13.08 -14.15 -1.81
C PRO A 16 12.15 -13.06 -1.24
N LEU A 17 12.19 -11.85 -1.80
CA LEU A 17 11.52 -10.67 -1.25
C LEU A 17 10.00 -10.81 -1.23
N GLY A 18 9.38 -11.32 -2.32
CA GLY A 18 7.92 -11.51 -2.37
C GLY A 18 7.43 -12.45 -1.27
N TYR A 19 8.14 -13.55 -1.05
CA TYR A 19 7.82 -14.51 0.02
C TYR A 19 8.00 -13.90 1.42
N VAL A 20 9.09 -13.15 1.64
CA VAL A 20 9.35 -12.50 2.93
C VAL A 20 8.23 -11.53 3.27
N ILE A 21 7.77 -10.72 2.32
CA ILE A 21 6.69 -9.76 2.56
C ILE A 21 5.38 -10.45 2.91
N ILE A 22 5.00 -11.48 2.16
CA ILE A 22 3.78 -12.26 2.44
C ILE A 22 3.88 -12.91 3.83
N ALA A 23 5.04 -13.51 4.14
CA ALA A 23 5.27 -14.17 5.43
C ALA A 23 5.22 -13.17 6.60
N VAL A 24 5.84 -12.00 6.46
CA VAL A 24 5.82 -10.95 7.49
C VAL A 24 4.40 -10.42 7.69
N MET A 25 3.65 -10.18 6.61
CA MET A 25 2.26 -9.71 6.73
C MET A 25 1.40 -10.76 7.44
N TYR A 26 1.53 -12.04 7.07
CA TYR A 26 0.80 -13.14 7.71
C TYR A 26 1.19 -13.30 9.17
N PHE A 27 2.47 -13.14 9.50
CA PHE A 27 2.96 -13.17 10.88
C PHE A 27 2.27 -12.09 11.73
N PHE A 28 2.25 -10.83 11.27
CA PHE A 28 1.58 -9.76 12.00
C PHE A 28 0.07 -9.96 12.07
N THR A 29 -0.57 -10.43 10.99
CA THR A 29 -1.99 -10.78 11.00
C THR A 29 -2.29 -11.84 12.04
N ALA A 30 -1.54 -12.94 12.08
CA ALA A 30 -1.71 -14.02 13.05
C ALA A 30 -1.43 -13.56 14.49
N TYR A 31 -0.39 -12.75 14.69
CA TYR A 31 -0.04 -12.18 15.99
C TYR A 31 -1.18 -11.30 16.54
N TYR A 32 -1.65 -10.33 15.77
CA TYR A 32 -2.74 -9.44 16.22
C TYR A 32 -4.08 -10.17 16.35
N PHE A 33 -4.33 -11.17 15.50
CA PHE A 33 -5.47 -12.06 15.66
C PHE A 33 -5.45 -12.77 17.01
N PHE A 34 -4.32 -13.39 17.35
CA PHE A 34 -4.15 -14.07 18.64
C PHE A 34 -4.32 -13.10 19.81
N THR A 35 -3.66 -11.94 19.78
CA THR A 35 -3.68 -10.98 20.90
C THR A 35 -5.06 -10.36 21.13
N TYR A 36 -5.75 -9.93 20.07
CA TYR A 36 -6.99 -9.15 20.23
C TYR A 36 -8.27 -10.00 20.15
N ASN A 37 -8.31 -11.00 19.29
CA ASN A 37 -9.54 -11.79 19.10
C ASN A 37 -9.54 -13.02 20.02
N VAL A 38 -8.45 -13.81 20.02
CA VAL A 38 -8.38 -15.04 20.80
C VAL A 38 -8.15 -14.76 22.29
N TYR A 39 -7.10 -14.02 22.63
CA TYR A 39 -6.79 -13.70 24.03
C TYR A 39 -7.77 -12.68 24.62
N GLY A 40 -8.23 -11.72 23.80
CA GLY A 40 -9.28 -10.77 24.18
C GLY A 40 -10.69 -11.34 24.17
N ASN A 41 -10.88 -12.61 23.78
CA ASN A 41 -12.16 -13.31 23.71
C ASN A 41 -13.28 -12.48 23.06
N THR A 42 -12.96 -11.87 21.92
CA THR A 42 -13.83 -10.91 21.23
C THR A 42 -13.83 -11.23 19.73
N THR A 43 -14.98 -11.05 19.08
CA THR A 43 -15.15 -11.27 17.63
C THR A 43 -14.94 -10.01 16.79
N ASP A 44 -14.77 -8.87 17.47
CA ASP A 44 -14.48 -7.58 16.84
C ASP A 44 -13.06 -7.57 16.23
N THR A 45 -13.02 -7.41 14.91
CA THR A 45 -11.78 -7.36 14.13
C THR A 45 -11.26 -5.95 13.91
N SER A 46 -11.97 -4.90 14.36
CA SER A 46 -11.56 -3.47 14.23
C SER A 46 -10.11 -3.24 14.62
N THR A 47 -9.74 -3.73 15.81
CA THR A 47 -8.44 -3.47 16.42
C THR A 47 -7.33 -4.21 15.67
N LEU A 48 -7.61 -5.42 15.17
CA LEU A 48 -6.67 -6.14 14.29
C LEU A 48 -6.37 -5.31 13.04
N PHE A 49 -7.40 -4.82 12.35
CA PHE A 49 -7.21 -4.05 11.12
C PHE A 49 -6.62 -2.66 11.36
N ALA A 50 -6.91 -2.03 12.51
CA ALA A 50 -6.26 -0.80 12.94
C ALA A 50 -4.75 -0.99 13.15
N MET A 51 -4.32 -2.13 13.68
CA MET A 51 -2.89 -2.44 13.82
C MET A 51 -2.24 -2.78 12.47
N LEU A 52 -2.96 -3.47 11.58
CA LEU A 52 -2.48 -3.76 10.23
C LEU A 52 -2.30 -2.51 9.36
N PHE A 53 -3.00 -1.41 9.63
CA PHE A 53 -2.73 -0.11 9.01
C PHE A 53 -1.27 0.32 9.21
N SER A 54 -0.78 0.27 10.46
CA SER A 54 0.60 0.66 10.78
C SER A 54 1.62 -0.30 10.17
N VAL A 55 1.30 -1.60 10.14
CA VAL A 55 2.15 -2.59 9.46
C VAL A 55 2.22 -2.30 7.96
N ALA A 56 1.10 -2.01 7.30
CA ALA A 56 1.06 -1.70 5.87
C ALA A 56 1.87 -0.43 5.54
N MET A 57 1.79 0.60 6.38
CA MET A 57 2.60 1.83 6.25
C MET A 57 4.11 1.55 6.27
N PHE A 58 4.55 0.53 7.01
CA PHE A 58 5.96 0.12 7.03
C PHE A 58 6.32 -0.83 5.88
N LEU A 59 5.46 -1.80 5.59
CA LEU A 59 5.75 -2.90 4.66
C LEU A 59 5.68 -2.47 3.19
N VAL A 60 4.77 -1.56 2.84
CA VAL A 60 4.56 -1.10 1.45
C VAL A 60 5.80 -0.39 0.86
N PRO A 61 6.49 0.52 1.58
CA PRO A 61 7.77 1.08 1.13
C PRO A 61 8.81 0.00 0.80
N VAL A 62 8.90 -1.05 1.62
CA VAL A 62 9.84 -2.17 1.40
C VAL A 62 9.44 -3.01 0.18
N LEU A 63 8.13 -3.18 -0.06
CA LEU A 63 7.58 -3.88 -1.22
C LEU A 63 7.93 -3.20 -2.54
N THR A 64 7.95 -1.88 -2.53
CA THR A 64 8.03 -1.04 -3.74
C THR A 64 9.42 -0.46 -3.99
N MET A 65 10.33 -0.52 -3.01
CA MET A 65 11.65 0.10 -3.07
C MET A 65 12.48 -0.26 -4.30
N ARG A 66 12.29 -1.46 -4.88
CA ARG A 66 13.08 -1.99 -6.01
C ARG A 66 12.48 -1.72 -7.39
N LEU A 67 11.20 -1.36 -7.47
CA LEU A 67 10.42 -1.42 -8.71
C LEU A 67 11.04 -0.65 -9.87
N LEU A 68 11.52 0.58 -9.62
CA LEU A 68 12.20 1.42 -10.62
C LEU A 68 13.66 1.69 -10.26
N SER A 69 14.00 1.72 -8.97
CA SER A 69 15.35 2.05 -8.52
C SER A 69 16.37 0.96 -8.93
N GLU A 70 15.95 -0.30 -8.98
CA GLU A 70 16.82 -1.41 -9.37
C GLU A 70 17.16 -1.38 -10.85
N GLU A 71 16.19 -1.08 -11.71
CA GLU A 71 16.41 -0.97 -13.16
C GLU A 71 17.35 0.18 -13.50
N ARG A 72 17.26 1.27 -12.73
CA ARG A 72 18.14 2.42 -12.86
C ARG A 72 19.55 2.09 -12.37
N ARG A 73 19.67 1.46 -11.20
CA ARG A 73 20.96 0.96 -10.66
C ARG A 73 21.65 -0.01 -11.62
N ALA A 74 20.89 -0.90 -12.26
CA ALA A 74 21.39 -1.90 -13.20
C ALA A 74 21.61 -1.36 -14.62
N LYS A 75 21.31 -0.07 -14.88
CA LYS A 75 21.33 0.56 -16.21
C LYS A 75 20.45 -0.13 -17.26
N THR A 76 19.52 -1.00 -16.84
CA THR A 76 18.56 -1.67 -17.74
C THR A 76 17.37 -0.80 -18.08
N GLU A 77 17.23 0.34 -17.41
CA GLU A 77 16.20 1.37 -17.68
C GLU A 77 16.24 1.84 -19.14
N GLN A 78 17.42 2.06 -19.73
CA GLN A 78 17.56 2.50 -21.13
C GLN A 78 17.03 1.47 -22.13
N THR A 79 17.25 0.18 -21.85
CA THR A 79 16.71 -0.93 -22.67
C THR A 79 15.19 -1.01 -22.54
N LEU A 80 14.65 -0.71 -21.36
CA LEU A 80 13.21 -0.70 -21.12
C LEU A 80 12.53 0.48 -21.84
N LEU A 81 13.16 1.66 -21.84
CA LEU A 81 12.65 2.87 -22.49
C LEU A 81 12.74 2.85 -24.01
N THR A 82 13.62 2.03 -24.58
CA THR A 82 13.77 1.82 -26.03
C THR A 82 12.91 0.67 -26.57
N ALA A 83 12.35 -0.17 -25.69
CA ALA A 83 11.44 -1.22 -26.08
C ALA A 83 10.12 -0.65 -26.66
N PRO A 84 9.44 -1.34 -27.59
CA PRO A 84 8.19 -0.88 -28.22
C PRO A 84 6.97 -1.06 -27.28
N ILE A 85 7.07 -0.53 -26.06
CA ILE A 85 6.06 -0.64 -25.01
C ILE A 85 5.68 0.77 -24.58
N SER A 86 4.39 1.01 -24.37
CA SER A 86 3.93 2.30 -23.85
C SER A 86 4.44 2.52 -22.42
N ARG A 87 4.81 3.77 -22.11
CA ARG A 87 5.29 4.20 -20.78
C ARG A 87 4.24 3.97 -19.69
N LEU A 88 2.97 4.22 -20.03
CA LEU A 88 1.82 3.85 -19.22
C LEU A 88 1.80 2.34 -18.94
N GLY A 89 2.08 1.52 -19.95
CA GLY A 89 2.16 0.06 -19.80
C GLY A 89 3.27 -0.39 -18.86
N ILE A 90 4.43 0.29 -18.87
CA ILE A 90 5.53 0.05 -17.94
C ILE A 90 5.08 0.31 -16.50
N VAL A 91 4.62 1.53 -16.22
CA VAL A 91 4.21 1.95 -14.87
C VAL A 91 3.05 1.10 -14.35
N LEU A 92 2.01 0.90 -15.15
CA LEU A 92 0.85 0.10 -14.76
C LEU A 92 1.19 -1.36 -14.51
N SER A 93 2.14 -1.95 -15.25
CA SER A 93 2.55 -3.34 -15.03
C SER A 93 3.30 -3.53 -13.70
N LYS A 94 4.18 -2.59 -13.35
CA LYS A 94 4.91 -2.58 -12.07
C LYS A 94 3.97 -2.34 -10.89
N TYR A 95 3.09 -1.35 -11.03
CA TYR A 95 2.04 -1.07 -10.05
C TYR A 95 1.14 -2.29 -9.81
N ALA A 96 0.62 -2.90 -10.89
CA ALA A 96 -0.25 -4.06 -10.77
C ALA A 96 0.46 -5.29 -10.20
N ALA A 97 1.74 -5.52 -10.52
CA ALA A 97 2.51 -6.61 -9.92
C ALA A 97 2.68 -6.43 -8.40
N ALA A 98 3.05 -5.22 -7.97
CA ALA A 98 3.16 -4.86 -6.56
C ALA A 98 1.83 -4.99 -5.82
N LEU A 99 0.75 -4.51 -6.45
CA LEU A 99 -0.61 -4.54 -5.91
C LEU A 99 -1.12 -5.99 -5.74
N LEU A 100 -0.85 -6.88 -6.70
CA LEU A 100 -1.21 -8.29 -6.58
C LEU A 100 -0.48 -8.99 -5.42
N ILE A 101 0.80 -8.69 -5.20
CA ILE A 101 1.57 -9.25 -4.08
C ILE A 101 1.04 -8.70 -2.76
N TYR A 102 0.72 -7.41 -2.72
CA TYR A 102 0.08 -6.81 -1.56
C TYR A 102 -1.28 -7.45 -1.27
N LEU A 103 -2.12 -7.67 -2.29
CA LEU A 103 -3.40 -8.35 -2.17
C LEU A 103 -3.24 -9.77 -1.61
N LEU A 104 -2.25 -10.53 -2.11
CA LEU A 104 -1.91 -11.83 -1.55
C LEU A 104 -1.47 -11.72 -0.08
N SER A 105 -0.67 -10.72 0.27
CA SER A 105 -0.19 -10.52 1.64
C SER A 105 -1.31 -10.16 2.63
N ILE A 106 -2.33 -9.40 2.21
CA ILE A 106 -3.49 -9.08 3.07
C ILE A 106 -4.53 -10.19 3.09
N SER A 107 -4.52 -11.12 2.13
CA SER A 107 -5.50 -12.21 2.06
C SER A 107 -5.49 -13.13 3.29
N GLY A 108 -4.40 -13.14 4.06
CA GLY A 108 -4.33 -13.81 5.36
C GLY A 108 -5.39 -13.32 6.36
N THR A 109 -5.86 -12.08 6.23
CA THR A 109 -6.96 -11.55 7.08
C THR A 109 -8.28 -12.26 6.84
N LEU A 110 -8.59 -12.62 5.58
CA LEU A 110 -9.79 -13.37 5.22
C LEU A 110 -9.72 -14.81 5.73
N VAL A 111 -8.52 -15.40 5.73
CA VAL A 111 -8.31 -16.73 6.32
C VAL A 111 -8.62 -16.71 7.82
N MET A 112 -8.16 -15.68 8.54
CA MET A 112 -8.45 -15.54 9.97
C MET A 112 -9.95 -15.29 10.24
N ALA A 113 -10.62 -14.50 9.39
CA ALA A 113 -12.07 -14.28 9.50
C ALA A 113 -12.87 -15.58 9.26
N ALA A 114 -12.46 -16.40 8.29
CA ALA A 114 -13.07 -17.72 8.06
C ALA A 114 -12.84 -18.68 9.24
N VAL A 115 -11.67 -18.60 9.91
CA VAL A 115 -11.42 -19.36 11.14
C VAL A 115 -12.35 -18.90 12.26
N LEU A 116 -12.58 -17.59 12.42
CA LEU A 116 -13.54 -17.07 13.41
C LEU A 116 -14.94 -17.63 13.18
N GLU A 117 -15.42 -17.65 11.93
CA GLU A 117 -16.77 -18.13 11.58
C GLU A 117 -17.08 -19.54 12.14
N VAL A 118 -16.08 -20.40 12.26
CA VAL A 118 -16.24 -21.75 12.83
C VAL A 118 -16.54 -21.71 14.34
N TYR A 119 -16.01 -20.74 15.06
CA TYR A 119 -16.14 -20.63 16.52
C TYR A 119 -17.22 -19.63 16.96
N SER A 120 -17.45 -18.58 16.17
CA SER A 120 -18.38 -17.49 16.47
C SER A 120 -18.73 -16.73 15.19
N GLN A 121 -19.89 -16.08 15.12
CA GLN A 121 -20.28 -15.33 13.93
C GLN A 121 -19.51 -13.99 13.87
N PRO A 122 -18.55 -13.79 12.93
CA PRO A 122 -17.93 -12.50 12.75
C PRO A 122 -18.89 -11.52 12.06
N ASP A 123 -18.72 -10.23 12.33
CA ASP A 123 -19.39 -9.18 11.56
C ASP A 123 -18.76 -9.09 10.16
N TRP A 124 -19.33 -9.83 9.22
CA TRP A 124 -18.87 -9.89 7.83
C TRP A 124 -18.81 -8.52 7.12
N PRO A 125 -19.83 -7.64 7.22
CA PRO A 125 -19.73 -6.26 6.75
C PRO A 125 -18.48 -5.53 7.25
N MET A 126 -18.16 -5.68 8.53
CA MET A 126 -16.98 -5.08 9.13
C MET A 126 -15.68 -5.64 8.56
N VAL A 127 -15.56 -6.96 8.43
CA VAL A 127 -14.37 -7.62 7.85
C VAL A 127 -14.15 -7.19 6.40
N ILE A 128 -15.21 -7.17 5.60
CA ILE A 128 -15.13 -6.79 4.18
C ILE A 128 -14.78 -5.31 4.04
N GLY A 129 -15.42 -4.43 4.83
CA GLY A 129 -15.13 -3.01 4.83
C GLY A 129 -13.67 -2.72 5.15
N ASN A 130 -13.15 -3.36 6.20
CA ASN A 130 -11.74 -3.29 6.58
C ASN A 130 -10.79 -3.83 5.50
N PHE A 131 -11.12 -4.97 4.90
CA PHE A 131 -10.31 -5.55 3.82
C PHE A 131 -10.21 -4.61 2.62
N ILE A 132 -11.33 -4.00 2.22
CA ILE A 132 -11.38 -3.00 1.14
C ILE A 132 -10.58 -1.76 1.53
N GLY A 133 -10.75 -1.26 2.76
CA GLY A 133 -10.01 -0.12 3.28
C GLY A 133 -8.50 -0.34 3.24
N LEU A 134 -8.04 -1.50 3.70
CA LEU A 134 -6.62 -1.86 3.73
C LEU A 134 -6.05 -2.03 2.32
N PHE A 135 -6.83 -2.63 1.42
CA PHE A 135 -6.49 -2.73 0.00
C PHE A 135 -6.32 -1.35 -0.65
N LEU A 136 -7.26 -0.42 -0.45
CA LEU A 136 -7.22 0.93 -1.00
C LEU A 136 -6.07 1.76 -0.42
N LEU A 137 -5.82 1.62 0.88
CA LEU A 137 -4.66 2.21 1.56
C LEU A 137 -3.36 1.76 0.89
N GLY A 138 -3.16 0.45 0.77
CA GLY A 138 -1.97 -0.10 0.14
C GLY A 138 -1.83 0.31 -1.32
N ALA A 139 -2.92 0.36 -2.08
CA ALA A 139 -2.93 0.85 -3.46
C ALA A 139 -2.39 2.28 -3.56
N ALA A 140 -2.87 3.19 -2.71
CA ALA A 140 -2.40 4.58 -2.66
C ALA A 140 -0.92 4.68 -2.25
N LEU A 141 -0.51 3.94 -1.21
CA LEU A 141 0.89 3.93 -0.75
C LEU A 141 1.84 3.34 -1.79
N ILE A 142 1.44 2.30 -2.52
CA ILE A 142 2.23 1.70 -3.60
C ILE A 142 2.44 2.73 -4.71
N ALA A 143 1.41 3.48 -5.09
CA ALA A 143 1.53 4.52 -6.11
C ALA A 143 2.50 5.63 -5.69
N ILE A 144 2.42 6.09 -4.43
CA ILE A 144 3.33 7.09 -3.85
C ILE A 144 4.77 6.57 -3.84
N CYS A 145 5.00 5.36 -3.32
CA CYS A 145 6.34 4.80 -3.21
C CYS A 145 6.96 4.48 -4.58
N LEU A 146 6.13 4.13 -5.58
CA LEU A 146 6.57 3.94 -6.96
C LEU A 146 7.08 5.25 -7.58
N LEU A 147 6.43 6.38 -7.31
CA LEU A 147 6.93 7.71 -7.70
C LEU A 147 8.29 8.00 -7.05
N ILE A 148 8.42 7.75 -5.75
CA ILE A 148 9.69 7.96 -5.01
C ILE A 148 10.80 7.09 -5.60
N SER A 149 10.49 5.82 -5.89
CA SER A 149 11.42 4.91 -6.54
C SER A 149 11.83 5.38 -7.94
N ALA A 150 11.02 6.17 -8.64
CA ALA A 150 11.37 6.74 -9.94
C ALA A 150 12.41 7.86 -9.84
N PHE A 151 12.57 8.49 -8.67
CA PHE A 151 13.51 9.60 -8.47
C PHE A 151 14.90 9.16 -7.99
N THR A 152 15.03 7.95 -7.44
CA THR A 152 16.28 7.45 -6.84
C THR A 152 16.91 6.30 -7.61
N GLU A 153 18.23 6.17 -7.51
CA GLU A 153 19.02 5.03 -8.04
C GLU A 153 19.33 4.01 -6.94
N SER A 154 19.17 4.39 -5.67
CA SER A 154 19.42 3.54 -4.52
C SER A 154 18.09 2.99 -3.97
N GLN A 155 17.98 1.66 -3.90
CA GLN A 155 16.87 0.96 -3.25
C GLN A 155 16.70 1.39 -1.80
N VAL A 156 17.81 1.64 -1.09
CA VAL A 156 17.78 2.08 0.31
C VAL A 156 17.17 3.48 0.41
N MET A 157 17.57 4.41 -0.45
CA MET A 157 16.95 5.75 -0.46
C MET A 157 15.48 5.72 -0.90
N ALA A 158 15.10 4.79 -1.79
CA ALA A 158 13.70 4.57 -2.16
C ALA A 158 12.87 4.12 -0.95
N ALA A 159 13.39 3.13 -0.21
CA ALA A 159 12.74 2.61 0.99
C ALA A 159 12.62 3.68 2.08
N VAL A 160 13.71 4.39 2.37
CA VAL A 160 13.72 5.46 3.39
C VAL A 160 12.79 6.61 3.00
N GLY A 161 12.77 7.00 1.72
CA GLY A 161 11.85 8.03 1.24
C GLY A 161 10.38 7.59 1.33
N GLY A 162 10.06 6.36 0.92
CA GLY A 162 8.72 5.79 1.03
C GLY A 162 8.27 5.65 2.49
N PHE A 163 9.16 5.22 3.37
CA PHE A 163 8.89 5.15 4.80
C PHE A 163 8.70 6.54 5.41
N GLY A 164 9.54 7.52 5.04
CA GLY A 164 9.40 8.90 5.51
C GLY A 164 8.05 9.52 5.11
N VAL A 165 7.57 9.26 3.89
CA VAL A 165 6.24 9.72 3.46
C VAL A 165 5.13 8.97 4.20
N SER A 166 5.24 7.66 4.37
CA SER A 166 4.25 6.86 5.11
C SER A 166 4.13 7.30 6.57
N LEU A 167 5.27 7.59 7.21
CA LEU A 167 5.35 8.13 8.56
C LEU A 167 4.77 9.54 8.63
N PHE A 168 5.09 10.41 7.66
CA PHE A 168 4.51 11.75 7.58
C PHE A 168 2.98 11.69 7.46
N LEU A 169 2.44 10.81 6.62
CA LEU A 169 0.98 10.61 6.48
C LEU A 169 0.33 10.18 7.79
N THR A 170 1.01 9.31 8.55
CA THR A 170 0.51 8.84 9.86
C THR A 170 0.60 9.94 10.93
N LEU A 171 1.63 10.78 10.88
CA LEU A 171 1.78 11.90 11.82
C LEU A 171 0.88 13.10 11.50
N MET A 172 0.30 13.18 10.29
CA MET A 172 -0.60 14.28 9.92
C MET A 172 -1.78 14.38 10.89
N ASP A 173 -2.29 13.27 11.40
CA ASP A 173 -3.37 13.26 12.38
C ASP A 173 -2.98 13.91 13.70
N ALA A 174 -1.76 13.63 14.18
CA ALA A 174 -1.25 14.26 15.39
C ALA A 174 -1.16 15.79 15.22
N LEU A 175 -0.86 16.29 14.02
CA LEU A 175 -0.82 17.73 13.73
C LEU A 175 -2.21 18.38 13.85
N THR A 176 -3.30 17.67 13.59
CA THR A 176 -4.66 18.22 13.72
C THR A 176 -5.00 18.63 15.17
N TYR A 177 -4.35 18.02 16.16
CA TYR A 177 -4.54 18.33 17.58
C TYR A 177 -3.65 19.49 18.06
N VAL A 178 -2.53 19.73 17.39
CA VAL A 178 -1.55 20.76 17.77
C VAL A 178 -1.83 22.09 17.06
N VAL A 179 -2.41 22.04 15.85
CA VAL A 179 -2.65 23.22 15.02
C VAL A 179 -3.88 23.98 15.52
N GLN A 180 -3.65 25.20 16.01
CA GLN A 180 -4.70 26.06 16.56
C GLN A 180 -5.53 26.79 15.49
N SER A 181 -5.02 26.91 14.25
CA SER A 181 -5.73 27.63 13.19
C SER A 181 -6.82 26.74 12.54
N PRO A 182 -8.08 27.20 12.47
CA PRO A 182 -9.19 26.39 11.93
C PRO A 182 -8.99 25.99 10.46
N LEU A 183 -8.45 26.88 9.64
CA LEU A 183 -8.25 26.62 8.21
C LEU A 183 -7.23 25.50 7.96
N LEU A 184 -6.09 25.53 8.65
CA LEU A 184 -5.07 24.48 8.51
C LEU A 184 -5.58 23.15 9.08
N ARG A 185 -6.36 23.20 10.16
CA ARG A 185 -6.99 21.99 10.71
C ARG A 185 -7.94 21.32 9.73
N VAL A 186 -8.81 22.09 9.04
CA VAL A 186 -9.69 21.55 7.99
C VAL A 186 -8.88 20.91 6.86
N PHE A 187 -7.81 21.58 6.41
CA PHE A 187 -6.94 21.02 5.37
C PHE A 187 -6.30 19.69 5.77
N PHE A 188 -5.77 19.61 7.00
CA PHE A 188 -5.13 18.39 7.50
C PHE A 188 -6.11 17.23 7.67
N VAL A 189 -7.32 17.48 8.15
CA VAL A 189 -8.37 16.46 8.25
C VAL A 189 -8.75 15.91 6.86
N GLN A 190 -8.84 16.78 5.85
CA GLN A 190 -9.23 16.34 4.49
C GLN A 190 -8.18 15.44 3.80
N ILE A 191 -6.91 15.54 4.19
CA ILE A 191 -5.80 14.75 3.63
C ILE A 191 -5.45 13.54 4.49
N SER A 192 -6.02 13.45 5.71
CA SER A 192 -5.72 12.36 6.63
C SER A 192 -6.07 10.99 6.04
N PHE A 193 -5.07 10.11 6.02
CA PHE A 193 -5.26 8.71 5.65
C PHE A 193 -5.90 7.93 6.78
N ASN A 194 -5.61 8.27 8.05
CA ASN A 194 -6.13 7.53 9.19
C ASN A 194 -7.62 7.79 9.40
N ASP A 195 -8.07 9.05 9.32
CA ASP A 195 -9.48 9.43 9.46
C ASP A 195 -10.34 8.74 8.39
N ARG A 196 -9.86 8.77 7.13
CA ARG A 196 -10.50 8.08 6.02
C ARG A 196 -10.49 6.56 6.17
N TYR A 197 -9.43 6.00 6.74
CA TYR A 197 -9.32 4.56 7.03
C TYR A 197 -10.22 4.13 8.21
N HIS A 198 -10.38 4.98 9.22
CA HIS A 198 -11.18 4.69 10.42
C HIS A 198 -12.67 4.48 10.09
N GLY A 199 -13.20 5.11 9.04
CA GLY A 199 -14.55 4.79 8.54
C GLY A 199 -14.68 3.30 8.15
N PHE A 200 -13.66 2.75 7.49
CA PHE A 200 -13.63 1.33 7.09
C PHE A 200 -13.48 0.40 8.29
N THR A 201 -12.80 0.83 9.36
CA THR A 201 -12.68 0.01 10.57
C THR A 201 -14.01 -0.23 11.27
N LEU A 202 -14.98 0.66 11.06
CA LEU A 202 -16.37 0.52 11.51
C LEU A 202 -17.26 -0.25 10.52
N GLY A 203 -16.70 -0.81 9.44
CA GLY A 203 -17.46 -1.47 8.38
C GLY A 203 -18.17 -0.52 7.41
N ILE A 204 -17.92 0.79 7.51
CA ILE A 204 -18.57 1.80 6.67
C ILE A 204 -17.70 2.07 5.44
N VAL A 205 -18.15 1.59 4.29
CA VAL A 205 -17.53 1.87 2.99
C VAL A 205 -18.13 3.14 2.41
N ASP A 206 -17.54 4.29 2.74
CA ASP A 206 -17.94 5.58 2.16
C ASP A 206 -17.29 5.79 0.78
N ALA A 207 -18.11 6.18 -0.20
CA ALA A 207 -17.68 6.49 -1.56
C ALA A 207 -16.65 7.62 -1.59
N ALA A 208 -16.74 8.60 -0.67
CA ALA A 208 -15.77 9.69 -0.60
C ALA A 208 -14.36 9.18 -0.27
N SER A 209 -14.23 8.28 0.70
CA SER A 209 -12.95 7.67 1.07
C SER A 209 -12.39 6.78 -0.05
N VAL A 210 -13.24 6.02 -0.74
CA VAL A 210 -12.83 5.23 -1.92
C VAL A 210 -12.31 6.14 -3.03
N CYS A 211 -13.06 7.17 -3.39
CA CYS A 211 -12.66 8.15 -4.40
C CYS A 211 -11.36 8.85 -4.04
N PHE A 212 -11.14 9.16 -2.76
CA PHE A 212 -9.90 9.77 -2.27
C PHE A 212 -8.68 8.87 -2.54
N PHE A 213 -8.69 7.61 -2.08
CA PHE A 213 -7.56 6.70 -2.28
C PHE A 213 -7.30 6.39 -3.75
N LEU A 214 -8.35 6.24 -4.56
CA LEU A 214 -8.21 6.05 -6.01
C LEU A 214 -7.67 7.29 -6.72
N SER A 215 -8.09 8.49 -6.31
CA SER A 215 -7.59 9.75 -6.85
C SER A 215 -6.11 9.95 -6.56
N ILE A 216 -5.68 9.64 -5.32
CA ILE A 216 -4.26 9.66 -4.96
C ILE A 216 -3.49 8.65 -5.79
N SER A 217 -3.98 7.41 -5.89
CA SER A 217 -3.34 6.38 -6.71
C SER A 217 -3.16 6.84 -8.16
N GLY A 218 -4.22 7.38 -8.77
CA GLY A 218 -4.20 7.90 -10.14
C GLY A 218 -3.23 9.08 -10.32
N LEU A 219 -3.26 10.05 -9.40
CA LEU A 219 -2.38 11.23 -9.42
C LEU A 219 -0.90 10.81 -9.39
N PHE A 220 -0.51 9.98 -8.43
CA PHE A 220 0.89 9.58 -8.26
C PHE A 220 1.38 8.67 -9.40
N LEU A 221 0.51 7.82 -9.96
CA LEU A 221 0.83 7.05 -11.16
C LEU A 221 1.03 7.97 -12.37
N ALA A 222 0.17 8.97 -12.58
CA ALA A 222 0.32 9.95 -13.65
C ALA A 222 1.63 10.75 -13.50
N LEU A 223 1.94 11.20 -12.28
CA LEU A 223 3.21 11.87 -11.99
C LEU A 223 4.42 10.96 -12.27
N THR A 224 4.32 9.66 -12.00
CA THR A 224 5.41 8.72 -12.27
C THR A 224 5.64 8.57 -13.78
N VAL A 225 4.56 8.55 -14.57
CA VAL A 225 4.65 8.50 -16.03
C VAL A 225 5.33 9.75 -16.56
N VAL A 226 4.93 10.93 -16.08
CA VAL A 226 5.57 12.21 -16.46
C VAL A 226 7.04 12.26 -16.04
N ALA A 227 7.39 11.73 -14.86
CA ALA A 227 8.77 11.65 -14.39
C ALA A 227 9.64 10.77 -15.31
N LEU A 228 9.11 9.66 -15.82
CA LEU A 228 9.78 8.81 -16.81
C LEU A 228 9.89 9.51 -18.18
N GLU A 229 8.92 10.32 -18.58
CA GLU A 229 8.94 11.06 -19.84
C GLU A 229 10.04 12.13 -19.88
N ARG A 230 10.16 12.93 -18.81
CA ARG A 230 11.16 14.01 -18.74
C ARG A 230 12.59 13.51 -18.87
N ARG A 231 12.88 12.31 -18.38
CA ARG A 231 14.24 11.71 -18.39
C ARG A 231 14.77 11.39 -19.78
N ARG A 232 13.91 11.32 -20.80
CA ARG A 232 14.35 11.06 -22.19
C ARG A 232 14.89 12.32 -22.87
N TRP A 233 14.55 13.50 -22.36
CA TRP A 233 14.92 14.78 -22.97
C TRP A 233 16.16 15.42 -22.32
N SER A 234 16.71 14.80 -21.27
CA SER A 234 17.97 15.17 -20.61
C SER A 234 19.04 14.15 -20.92
#